data_AF-A0A6J4DYT6-F1
#
_entry.id   AF-A0A6J4DYT6-F1
#
_cell.length_a   1.000
_cell.length_b   1.000
_cell.length_c   1.000
_cell.angle_alpha   90.00
_cell.angle_beta   90.00
_cell.angle_gamma   90.00
#
_symmetry.space_group_name_H-M   'P 1'
#
loop_
_entity.id
_entity.type
_entity.pdbx_description
1 polymer ?
#
loop_
_entity_poly.entity_id
_entity_poly.type
_entity_poly.pdbx_seq_one_letter_code
_entity_poly.pdbx_strand_id
1 'polypeptide(L)'
;MRAIRFDGSFAGWREQARQLLLEGVEPQAVDWTPGLFDGIEPMPAPAGTATVSIPRELPGLLADAARFRAGDRWALLYQVLWRVAQGDRSAMLAGDRDGSELQRRIKAVRREAHHMHAFLRFRPGDKAQGAPDYLAWHEPAHDVLDLGAEHFVPRMGRHSWLIGTPEGLAHFDGERLVYQSPCPPGLREAIEGHDDPSEALWTAYYRSTFNPARLNPEVMRSHMPARFWKHLAEGPLIPQLVADARSGRQRLAQAPEVGARQGKEVLIASDAAQPERAADTNLDQCRRCDIWRNATCAVPGEGPAQARIMLVGEQPGDQEDLAGRPFIGPAGQVLQRALAEAGLSRQDLYLTNAVKHFKWEPRGGALGRSATRWHATPKPAEIRACHHWLAQELDERQPQWVVALGRTALASLLGLHDPQRVRLADFVGRPLRHGDRWIVVAPHPAAVLRSREGGQQLYEELVDALRQARQGDGPVSGSDGPGLPPILPATGHRSCS
;
A
#
# COMPACT_ATOMS: atom_id res chain seq x y z
N MET A 1 -39.25 21.07 -23.99
CA MET A 1 -38.29 19.99 -24.24
C MET A 1 -38.84 19.11 -25.34
N ARG A 2 -38.04 18.80 -26.35
CA ARG A 2 -38.30 17.83 -27.41
C ARG A 2 -37.95 16.44 -26.87
N ALA A 3 -38.94 15.56 -26.80
CA ALA A 3 -38.72 14.18 -26.38
C ALA A 3 -38.12 13.37 -27.55
N ILE A 4 -37.01 12.69 -27.28
CA ILE A 4 -36.28 11.89 -28.26
C ILE A 4 -36.35 10.43 -27.84
N ARG A 5 -37.00 9.63 -28.68
CA ARG A 5 -37.18 8.19 -28.49
C ARG A 5 -36.16 7.41 -29.30
N PHE A 6 -35.58 6.38 -28.70
CA PHE A 6 -34.61 5.49 -29.34
C PHE A 6 -34.56 4.14 -28.60
N ASP A 7 -33.86 3.18 -29.20
CA ASP A 7 -33.74 1.78 -28.78
C ASP A 7 -33.01 1.55 -27.44
N GLY A 8 -32.57 2.61 -26.75
CA GLY A 8 -31.78 2.51 -25.53
C GLY A 8 -30.31 2.13 -25.74
N SER A 9 -29.86 1.93 -26.97
CA SER A 9 -28.47 1.60 -27.29
C SER A 9 -27.63 2.86 -27.51
N PHE A 10 -26.31 2.75 -27.30
CA PHE A 10 -25.40 3.86 -27.63
C PHE A 10 -25.40 4.19 -29.12
N ALA A 11 -25.61 3.18 -29.99
CA ALA A 11 -25.67 3.39 -31.44
C ALA A 11 -26.91 4.20 -31.84
N GLY A 12 -28.08 3.85 -31.30
CA GLY A 12 -29.32 4.59 -31.52
C GLY A 12 -29.26 5.99 -30.94
N TRP A 13 -28.73 6.14 -29.72
CA TRP A 13 -28.47 7.47 -29.12
C TRP A 13 -27.55 8.32 -29.99
N ARG A 14 -26.45 7.75 -30.48
CA ARG A 14 -25.44 8.47 -31.29
C ARG A 14 -26.03 9.02 -32.59
N GLU A 15 -26.91 8.27 -33.23
CA GLU A 15 -27.57 8.72 -34.46
C GLU A 15 -28.49 9.93 -34.19
N GLN A 16 -29.32 9.83 -33.14
CA GLN A 16 -30.20 10.93 -32.74
C GLN A 16 -29.41 12.16 -32.27
N ALA A 17 -28.37 11.95 -31.46
CA ALA A 17 -27.49 13.02 -30.97
C ALA A 17 -26.79 13.76 -32.12
N ARG A 18 -26.37 13.03 -33.16
CA ARG A 18 -25.78 13.63 -34.36
C ARG A 18 -26.76 14.54 -35.08
N GLN A 19 -28.01 14.11 -35.25
CA GLN A 19 -29.03 14.92 -35.91
C GLN A 19 -29.36 16.18 -35.12
N LEU A 20 -29.55 16.08 -33.81
CA LEU A 20 -29.79 17.23 -32.93
C LEU A 20 -28.64 18.24 -32.95
N LEU A 21 -27.41 17.74 -33.03
CA LEU A 21 -26.21 18.58 -33.12
C LEU A 21 -26.15 19.34 -34.46
N LEU A 22 -26.54 18.71 -35.57
CA LEU A 22 -26.61 19.35 -36.89
C LEU A 22 -27.74 20.38 -36.97
N GLU A 23 -28.85 20.14 -36.27
CA GLU A 23 -29.97 21.07 -36.16
C GLU A 23 -29.71 22.22 -35.16
N GLY A 24 -28.63 22.15 -34.39
CA GLY A 24 -28.30 23.18 -33.40
C GLY A 24 -29.20 23.16 -32.17
N VAL A 25 -29.76 22.00 -31.79
CA VAL A 25 -30.66 21.88 -30.63
C VAL A 25 -29.85 21.84 -29.33
N GLU A 26 -30.05 22.81 -28.45
CA GLU A 26 -29.34 22.87 -27.16
C GLU A 26 -29.74 21.72 -26.21
N PRO A 27 -28.81 21.25 -25.34
CA PRO A 27 -29.08 20.14 -24.42
C PRO A 27 -30.30 20.33 -23.50
N GLN A 28 -30.57 21.55 -23.04
CA GLN A 28 -31.71 21.85 -22.15
C GLN A 28 -33.07 21.70 -22.87
N ALA A 29 -33.06 21.73 -24.21
CA ALA A 29 -34.24 21.58 -25.02
C ALA A 29 -34.55 20.11 -25.33
N VAL A 30 -33.72 19.16 -24.90
CA VAL A 30 -33.86 17.72 -25.23
C VAL A 30 -34.19 16.91 -23.99
N ASP A 31 -35.19 16.04 -24.11
CA ASP A 31 -35.48 15.01 -23.12
C ASP A 31 -35.28 13.62 -23.75
N TRP A 32 -34.54 12.74 -23.09
CA TRP A 32 -34.13 11.45 -23.63
C TRP A 32 -34.97 10.33 -23.05
N THR A 33 -35.76 9.65 -23.88
CA THR A 33 -36.64 8.56 -23.45
C THR A 33 -36.25 7.26 -24.15
N PRO A 34 -35.47 6.36 -23.50
CA PRO A 34 -35.23 5.03 -24.04
C PRO A 34 -36.52 4.19 -24.02
N GLY A 35 -36.79 3.42 -25.07
CA GLY A 35 -37.98 2.55 -25.16
C GLY A 35 -37.92 1.53 -26.30
N LEU A 36 -38.78 0.50 -26.23
CA LEU A 36 -38.95 -0.45 -27.34
C LEU A 36 -39.49 0.27 -28.59
N PHE A 37 -39.16 -0.28 -29.77
CA PHE A 37 -39.34 0.27 -31.12
C PHE A 37 -40.72 0.86 -31.48
N ASP A 38 -41.76 0.70 -30.64
CA ASP A 38 -43.08 1.29 -30.86
C ASP A 38 -43.06 2.82 -30.69
N GLY A 39 -43.16 3.52 -31.82
CA GLY A 39 -43.22 4.98 -31.88
C GLY A 39 -41.87 5.69 -31.96
N ILE A 40 -40.81 5.01 -32.41
CA ILE A 40 -39.61 5.70 -32.90
C ILE A 40 -39.96 6.31 -34.26
N GLU A 41 -40.42 7.56 -34.26
CA GLU A 41 -40.58 8.29 -35.51
C GLU A 41 -39.18 8.53 -36.11
N PRO A 42 -38.91 8.06 -37.35
CA PRO A 42 -37.66 8.40 -38.01
C PRO A 42 -37.61 9.92 -38.18
N MET A 43 -36.64 10.55 -37.53
CA MET A 43 -36.43 11.99 -37.70
C MET A 43 -36.11 12.28 -39.16
N PRO A 44 -36.67 13.37 -39.72
CA PRO A 44 -36.42 13.74 -41.11
C PRO A 44 -34.93 13.91 -41.36
N ALA A 45 -34.47 13.48 -42.53
CA ALA A 45 -33.06 13.59 -42.91
C ALA A 45 -32.58 15.04 -42.75
N PRO A 46 -31.36 15.27 -42.22
CA PRO A 46 -30.87 16.63 -41.96
C PRO A 46 -30.84 17.43 -43.26
N ALA A 47 -31.51 18.58 -43.26
CA ALA A 47 -31.61 19.46 -44.44
C ALA A 47 -30.34 20.27 -44.73
N GLY A 48 -29.25 20.08 -43.96
CA GLY A 48 -28.06 20.94 -43.99
C GLY A 48 -26.74 20.19 -44.18
N THR A 49 -25.77 20.88 -44.79
CA THR A 49 -24.39 20.44 -45.02
C THR A 49 -23.42 20.82 -43.89
N ALA A 50 -23.94 21.18 -42.71
CA ALA A 50 -23.11 21.59 -41.57
C ALA A 50 -22.16 20.46 -41.16
N THR A 51 -20.87 20.76 -41.04
CA THR A 51 -19.86 19.80 -40.60
C THR A 51 -19.46 20.14 -39.17
N VAL A 52 -19.62 19.18 -38.27
CA VAL A 52 -19.24 19.32 -36.86
C VAL A 52 -17.92 18.60 -36.64
N SER A 53 -16.92 19.33 -36.16
CA SER A 53 -15.59 18.77 -35.87
C SER A 53 -15.48 18.42 -34.39
N ILE A 54 -15.29 17.13 -34.09
CA ILE A 54 -15.04 16.65 -32.73
C ILE A 54 -13.71 15.91 -32.63
N PRO A 55 -13.03 15.92 -31.47
CA PRO A 55 -11.83 15.12 -31.26
C PRO A 55 -12.08 13.62 -31.45
N ARG A 56 -11.09 12.91 -32.03
CA ARG A 56 -11.18 11.47 -32.33
C ARG A 56 -11.42 10.60 -31.09
N GLU A 57 -11.02 11.07 -29.91
CA GLU A 57 -11.13 10.35 -28.64
C GLU A 57 -12.52 10.41 -28.02
N LEU A 58 -13.30 11.46 -28.34
CA LEU A 58 -14.59 11.72 -27.69
C LEU A 58 -15.60 10.57 -27.86
N PRO A 59 -15.81 9.99 -29.07
CA PRO A 59 -16.75 8.90 -29.23
C PRO A 59 -16.45 7.69 -28.32
N GLY A 60 -15.16 7.39 -28.09
CA GLY A 60 -14.74 6.31 -27.19
C GLY A 60 -15.08 6.61 -25.73
N LEU A 61 -14.82 7.83 -25.27
CA LEU A 61 -15.18 8.26 -23.91
C LEU A 61 -16.69 8.24 -23.67
N LEU A 62 -17.48 8.70 -24.66
CA LEU A 62 -18.94 8.68 -24.56
C LEU A 62 -19.48 7.25 -24.57
N ALA A 63 -18.91 6.34 -25.37
CA ALA A 63 -19.28 4.92 -25.37
C ALA A 63 -18.96 4.25 -24.03
N ASP A 64 -17.78 4.52 -23.44
CA ASP A 64 -17.40 4.04 -22.11
C ASP A 64 -18.37 4.56 -21.03
N ALA A 65 -18.73 5.84 -21.09
CA ALA A 65 -19.64 6.46 -20.13
C ALA A 65 -21.12 6.04 -20.31
N ALA A 66 -21.56 5.70 -21.52
CA ALA A 66 -22.91 5.23 -21.82
C ALA A 66 -23.29 3.94 -21.07
N ARG A 67 -22.29 3.16 -20.65
CA ARG A 67 -22.49 1.96 -19.84
C ARG A 67 -22.89 2.26 -18.39
N PHE A 68 -22.68 3.49 -17.92
CA PHE A 68 -23.05 3.90 -16.57
C PHE A 68 -24.57 4.10 -16.47
N ARG A 69 -25.23 3.26 -15.67
CA ARG A 69 -26.68 3.37 -15.42
C ARG A 69 -27.00 4.59 -14.56
N ALA A 70 -27.69 5.56 -15.14
CA ALA A 70 -28.24 6.74 -14.46
C ALA A 70 -29.43 7.29 -15.25
N GLY A 71 -30.35 7.98 -14.58
CA GLY A 71 -31.51 8.60 -15.26
C GLY A 71 -31.11 9.71 -16.23
N ASP A 72 -30.05 10.45 -15.92
CA ASP A 72 -29.49 11.53 -16.75
C ASP A 72 -28.42 11.03 -17.75
N ARG A 73 -28.25 9.71 -17.89
CA ARG A 73 -27.18 9.08 -18.68
C ARG A 73 -27.00 9.76 -20.03
N TRP A 74 -28.08 9.81 -20.82
CA TRP A 74 -28.04 10.27 -22.20
C TRP A 74 -27.96 11.79 -22.31
N ALA A 75 -28.58 12.50 -21.36
CA ALA A 75 -28.54 13.96 -21.29
C ALA A 75 -27.11 14.48 -21.05
N LEU A 76 -26.38 13.87 -20.11
CA LEU A 76 -24.98 14.24 -19.85
C LEU A 76 -24.10 14.00 -21.08
N LEU A 77 -24.22 12.85 -21.74
CA LEU A 77 -23.41 12.56 -22.93
C LEU A 77 -23.66 13.58 -24.04
N TYR A 78 -24.92 13.99 -24.23
CA TYR A 78 -25.27 14.99 -25.21
C TYR A 78 -24.75 16.37 -24.84
N GLN A 79 -24.82 16.74 -23.55
CA GLN A 79 -24.26 17.99 -23.05
C GLN A 79 -22.75 18.09 -23.27
N VAL A 80 -21.99 17.02 -22.99
CA VAL A 80 -20.56 16.97 -23.27
C VAL A 80 -20.30 17.05 -24.78
N LEU A 81 -21.02 16.26 -25.59
CA LEU A 81 -20.88 16.29 -27.04
C LEU A 81 -21.12 17.69 -27.62
N TRP A 82 -22.19 18.35 -27.18
CA TRP A 82 -22.55 19.71 -27.58
C TRP A 82 -21.45 20.71 -27.22
N ARG A 83 -20.98 20.73 -25.97
CA ARG A 83 -19.92 21.67 -25.53
C ARG A 83 -18.64 21.48 -26.34
N VAL A 84 -18.22 20.24 -26.55
CA VAL A 84 -17.00 19.93 -27.32
C VAL A 84 -17.16 20.33 -28.79
N ALA A 85 -18.33 20.10 -29.38
CA ALA A 85 -18.65 20.54 -30.74
C ALA A 85 -18.62 22.07 -30.89
N GLN A 86 -18.97 22.82 -29.84
CA GLN A 86 -18.83 24.28 -29.79
C GLN A 86 -17.40 24.76 -29.49
N GLY A 87 -16.43 23.85 -29.39
CA GLY A 87 -15.02 24.16 -29.19
C GLY A 87 -14.54 24.06 -27.73
N ASP A 88 -15.42 23.83 -26.77
CA ASP A 88 -15.07 23.68 -25.36
C ASP A 88 -14.61 22.26 -25.04
N ARG A 89 -13.32 22.02 -25.23
CA ARG A 89 -12.68 20.72 -24.93
C ARG A 89 -12.57 20.42 -23.44
N SER A 90 -12.76 21.41 -22.56
CA SER A 90 -12.63 21.19 -21.12
C SER A 90 -13.70 20.21 -20.61
N ALA A 91 -14.86 20.14 -21.28
CA ALA A 91 -15.95 19.20 -20.97
C ALA A 91 -15.56 17.70 -21.06
N MET A 92 -14.39 17.37 -21.60
CA MET A 92 -13.84 16.00 -21.59
C MET A 92 -12.93 15.71 -20.39
N LEU A 93 -12.46 16.76 -19.72
CA LEU A 93 -11.39 16.73 -18.73
C LEU A 93 -11.93 16.76 -17.31
N ALA A 94 -11.23 16.09 -16.38
CA ALA A 94 -11.65 16.00 -14.98
C ALA A 94 -11.69 17.34 -14.22
N GLY A 95 -11.10 18.41 -14.77
CA GLY A 95 -11.12 19.74 -14.17
C GLY A 95 -12.41 20.55 -14.44
N ASP A 96 -13.20 20.13 -15.42
CA ASP A 96 -14.51 20.72 -15.71
C ASP A 96 -15.62 20.00 -14.93
N ARG A 97 -16.76 20.66 -14.70
CA ARG A 97 -17.91 20.06 -14.00
C ARG A 97 -18.47 18.84 -14.73
N ASP A 98 -18.76 18.96 -16.04
CA ASP A 98 -19.33 17.88 -16.84
C ASP A 98 -18.27 16.82 -17.15
N GLY A 99 -17.03 17.26 -17.39
CA GLY A 99 -15.90 16.37 -17.63
C GLY A 99 -15.50 15.54 -16.41
N SER A 100 -15.55 16.11 -15.20
CA SER A 100 -15.35 15.37 -13.95
C SER A 100 -16.38 14.26 -13.78
N GLU A 101 -17.64 14.57 -14.05
CA GLU A 101 -18.74 13.61 -13.99
C GLU A 101 -18.59 12.50 -15.05
N LEU A 102 -18.24 12.85 -16.28
CA LEU A 102 -17.94 11.89 -17.36
C LEU A 102 -16.82 10.93 -16.95
N GLN A 103 -15.68 11.46 -16.48
CA GLN A 103 -14.52 10.65 -16.07
C GLN A 103 -14.84 9.76 -14.86
N ARG A 104 -15.64 10.26 -13.91
CA ARG A 104 -16.13 9.49 -12.76
C ARG A 104 -16.98 8.30 -13.21
N ARG A 105 -17.90 8.49 -14.17
CA ARG A 105 -18.73 7.42 -14.75
C ARG A 105 -17.89 6.36 -15.44
N ILE A 106 -16.92 6.77 -16.27
CA ILE A 106 -15.98 5.85 -16.94
C ILE A 106 -15.19 5.02 -15.91
N LYS A 107 -14.66 5.66 -14.87
CA LYS A 107 -13.92 4.96 -13.81
C LYS A 107 -14.80 3.97 -13.05
N ALA A 108 -16.07 4.32 -12.79
CA ALA A 108 -17.02 3.42 -12.15
C ALA A 108 -17.35 2.20 -13.02
N VAL A 109 -17.59 2.39 -14.32
CA VAL A 109 -17.80 1.30 -15.30
C VAL A 109 -16.59 0.37 -15.35
N ARG A 110 -15.37 0.90 -15.45
CA ARG A 110 -14.14 0.09 -15.48
C ARG A 110 -13.93 -0.69 -14.19
N ARG A 111 -14.20 -0.07 -13.03
CA ARG A 111 -14.16 -0.75 -11.74
C ARG A 111 -15.17 -1.89 -11.69
N GLU A 112 -16.37 -1.69 -12.24
CA GLU A 112 -17.41 -2.71 -12.27
C GLU A 112 -17.05 -3.88 -13.19
N ALA A 113 -16.46 -3.64 -14.36
CA ALA A 113 -15.92 -4.70 -15.21
C ALA A 113 -14.81 -5.49 -14.49
N HIS A 114 -13.92 -4.81 -13.76
CA HIS A 114 -12.91 -5.48 -12.93
C HIS A 114 -13.54 -6.31 -11.80
N HIS A 115 -14.64 -5.85 -11.19
CA HIS A 115 -15.38 -6.65 -10.21
C HIS A 115 -15.95 -7.92 -10.85
N MET A 116 -16.48 -7.84 -12.07
CA MET A 116 -16.90 -9.02 -12.82
C MET A 116 -15.74 -10.01 -13.01
N HIS A 117 -14.55 -9.56 -13.41
CA HIS A 117 -13.38 -10.46 -13.52
C HIS A 117 -13.01 -11.14 -12.19
N ALA A 118 -13.09 -10.41 -11.07
CA ALA A 118 -12.67 -10.91 -9.77
C ALA A 118 -13.70 -11.83 -9.10
N PHE A 119 -14.99 -11.54 -9.28
CA PHE A 119 -16.07 -12.14 -8.50
C PHE A 119 -17.04 -13.00 -9.30
N LEU A 120 -16.91 -13.06 -10.63
CA LEU A 120 -17.63 -14.05 -11.41
C LEU A 120 -17.18 -15.46 -10.99
N ARG A 121 -18.15 -16.36 -10.82
CA ARG A 121 -17.93 -17.76 -10.50
C ARG A 121 -18.62 -18.61 -11.54
N PHE A 122 -17.85 -19.49 -12.15
CA PHE A 122 -18.34 -20.47 -13.09
C PHE A 122 -18.69 -21.74 -12.34
N ARG A 123 -19.84 -22.31 -12.68
CA ARG A 123 -20.30 -23.63 -12.27
C ARG A 123 -20.21 -24.57 -13.45
N PRO A 124 -19.92 -25.86 -13.25
CA PRO A 124 -19.96 -26.84 -14.33
C PRO A 124 -21.38 -26.95 -14.88
N GLY A 125 -21.53 -26.90 -16.20
CA GLY A 125 -22.80 -27.22 -16.86
C GLY A 125 -22.94 -28.72 -17.11
N ASP A 126 -24.19 -29.19 -17.24
CA ASP A 126 -24.46 -30.58 -17.60
C ASP A 126 -24.54 -30.76 -19.13
N LYS A 127 -23.47 -31.29 -19.72
CA LYS A 127 -23.43 -31.61 -21.16
C LYS A 127 -24.51 -32.60 -21.60
N ALA A 128 -24.95 -33.51 -20.72
CA ALA A 128 -26.00 -34.46 -21.06
C ALA A 128 -27.35 -33.77 -21.30
N GLN A 129 -27.54 -32.56 -20.74
CA GLN A 129 -28.70 -31.71 -20.93
C GLN A 129 -28.48 -30.63 -22.01
N GLY A 130 -27.35 -30.69 -22.74
CA GLY A 130 -27.00 -29.72 -23.78
C GLY A 130 -26.52 -28.36 -23.26
N ALA A 131 -26.16 -28.25 -21.98
CA ALA A 131 -25.60 -27.03 -21.42
C ALA A 131 -24.12 -26.83 -21.84
N PRO A 132 -23.64 -25.57 -21.92
CA PRO A 132 -22.22 -25.25 -22.05
C PRO A 132 -21.35 -25.88 -20.95
N ASP A 133 -20.03 -25.96 -21.16
CA ASP A 133 -19.11 -26.50 -20.15
C ASP A 133 -19.21 -25.74 -18.82
N TYR A 134 -19.42 -24.42 -18.89
CA TYR A 134 -19.50 -23.56 -17.71
C TYR A 134 -20.63 -22.54 -17.77
N LEU A 135 -21.27 -22.33 -16.63
CA LEU A 135 -22.39 -21.41 -16.44
C LEU A 135 -22.07 -20.41 -15.33
N ALA A 136 -22.40 -19.14 -15.51
CA ALA A 136 -22.22 -18.11 -14.49
C ALA A 136 -23.34 -17.08 -14.51
N TRP A 137 -23.71 -16.59 -13.32
CA TRP A 137 -24.65 -15.50 -13.16
C TRP A 137 -23.99 -14.30 -12.48
N HIS A 138 -24.21 -13.09 -13.00
CA HIS A 138 -23.64 -11.87 -12.46
C HIS A 138 -24.65 -10.71 -12.49
N GLU A 139 -24.63 -9.89 -11.45
CA GLU A 139 -25.51 -8.72 -11.33
C GLU A 139 -24.68 -7.44 -11.21
N PRO A 140 -24.23 -6.89 -12.35
CA PRO A 140 -23.45 -5.67 -12.35
C PRO A 140 -24.35 -4.45 -12.11
N ALA A 141 -23.80 -3.40 -11.50
CA ALA A 141 -24.49 -2.13 -11.34
C ALA A 141 -24.58 -1.31 -12.65
N HIS A 142 -23.78 -1.66 -13.64
CA HIS A 142 -23.60 -0.94 -14.90
C HIS A 142 -23.55 -1.93 -16.07
N ASP A 143 -23.72 -1.45 -17.29
CA ASP A 143 -23.79 -2.28 -18.50
C ASP A 143 -22.37 -2.70 -18.92
N VAL A 144 -21.82 -3.73 -18.27
CA VAL A 144 -20.41 -4.17 -18.44
C VAL A 144 -20.25 -5.59 -18.98
N LEU A 145 -21.34 -6.23 -19.39
CA LEU A 145 -21.31 -7.63 -19.85
C LEU A 145 -20.39 -7.80 -21.07
N ASP A 146 -20.44 -6.86 -22.01
CA ASP A 146 -19.57 -6.84 -23.19
C ASP A 146 -18.09 -6.69 -22.83
N LEU A 147 -17.77 -5.72 -21.97
CA LEU A 147 -16.40 -5.46 -21.52
C LEU A 147 -15.85 -6.61 -20.67
N GLY A 148 -16.69 -7.21 -19.83
CA GLY A 148 -16.30 -8.26 -18.90
C GLY A 148 -16.17 -9.63 -19.58
N ALA A 149 -17.07 -9.98 -20.49
CA ALA A 149 -17.08 -11.29 -21.14
C ALA A 149 -15.85 -11.52 -22.03
N GLU A 150 -15.37 -10.49 -22.74
CA GLU A 150 -14.17 -10.57 -23.59
C GLU A 150 -12.92 -11.01 -22.81
N HIS A 151 -12.83 -10.67 -21.52
CA HIS A 151 -11.71 -11.07 -20.67
C HIS A 151 -11.56 -12.58 -20.52
N PHE A 152 -12.66 -13.32 -20.59
CA PHE A 152 -12.69 -14.77 -20.33
C PHE A 152 -12.38 -15.60 -21.57
N VAL A 153 -12.63 -15.09 -22.78
CA VAL A 153 -12.34 -15.80 -24.05
C VAL A 153 -10.92 -16.37 -24.10
N PRO A 154 -9.83 -15.57 -23.94
CA PRO A 154 -8.48 -16.12 -24.01
C PRO A 154 -8.09 -16.99 -22.80
N ARG A 155 -8.83 -16.90 -21.68
CA ARG A 155 -8.50 -17.58 -20.41
C ARG A 155 -9.16 -18.95 -20.29
N MET A 156 -10.32 -19.12 -20.90
CA MET A 156 -11.12 -20.34 -20.88
C MET A 156 -10.81 -21.25 -22.08
N GLY A 157 -9.95 -20.81 -23.01
CA GLY A 157 -9.55 -21.60 -24.17
C GLY A 157 -10.74 -21.92 -25.08
N ARG A 158 -10.93 -23.21 -25.39
CA ARG A 158 -12.03 -23.71 -26.24
C ARG A 158 -13.25 -24.19 -25.45
N HIS A 159 -13.25 -24.02 -24.12
CA HIS A 159 -14.40 -24.41 -23.32
C HIS A 159 -15.59 -23.53 -23.65
N SER A 160 -16.76 -24.12 -23.86
CA SER A 160 -17.99 -23.36 -24.06
C SER A 160 -18.48 -22.83 -22.72
N TRP A 161 -18.94 -21.59 -22.69
CA TRP A 161 -19.40 -20.99 -21.44
C TRP A 161 -20.46 -19.93 -21.66
N LEU A 162 -21.20 -19.68 -20.58
CA LEU A 162 -22.31 -18.75 -20.58
C LEU A 162 -22.27 -17.85 -19.34
N ILE A 163 -22.48 -16.55 -19.56
CA ILE A 163 -22.61 -15.55 -18.50
C ILE A 163 -23.95 -14.83 -18.65
N GLY A 164 -24.84 -15.04 -17.68
CA GLY A 164 -26.12 -14.35 -17.59
C GLY A 164 -26.05 -13.12 -16.68
N THR A 165 -26.79 -12.08 -17.06
CA THR A 165 -27.07 -10.90 -16.24
C THR A 165 -28.56 -10.54 -16.34
N PRO A 166 -29.11 -9.67 -15.48
CA PRO A 166 -30.51 -9.25 -15.63
C PRO A 166 -30.85 -8.63 -16.99
N GLU A 167 -29.92 -7.94 -17.66
CA GLU A 167 -30.17 -7.21 -18.91
C GLU A 167 -29.79 -7.99 -20.17
N GLY A 168 -28.96 -9.02 -20.05
CA GLY A 168 -28.45 -9.75 -21.20
C GLY A 168 -27.61 -10.96 -20.86
N LEU A 169 -27.20 -11.63 -21.93
CA LEU A 169 -26.54 -12.92 -21.95
C LEU A 169 -25.31 -12.84 -22.87
N ALA A 170 -24.17 -13.36 -22.41
CA ALA A 170 -23.00 -13.61 -23.24
C ALA A 170 -22.75 -15.13 -23.31
N HIS A 171 -22.65 -15.66 -24.53
CA HIS A 171 -22.41 -17.08 -24.78
C HIS A 171 -21.19 -17.24 -25.69
N PHE A 172 -20.25 -18.09 -25.26
CA PHE A 172 -19.08 -18.46 -26.02
C PHE A 172 -19.15 -19.95 -26.34
N ASP A 173 -19.09 -20.32 -27.62
CA ASP A 173 -19.19 -21.72 -28.08
C ASP A 173 -17.84 -22.43 -28.20
N GLY A 174 -16.73 -21.74 -27.89
CA GLY A 174 -15.36 -22.21 -28.09
C GLY A 174 -14.62 -21.49 -29.23
N GLU A 175 -15.35 -20.79 -30.10
CA GLU A 175 -14.80 -20.04 -31.23
C GLU A 175 -15.32 -18.59 -31.29
N ARG A 176 -16.61 -18.39 -31.01
CA ARG A 176 -17.30 -17.12 -31.18
C ARG A 176 -18.02 -16.72 -29.89
N LEU A 177 -17.87 -15.44 -29.55
CA LEU A 177 -18.61 -14.80 -28.47
C LEU A 177 -19.85 -14.10 -29.06
N VAL A 178 -21.02 -14.49 -28.57
CA VAL A 178 -22.32 -13.96 -29.00
C VAL A 178 -23.01 -13.31 -27.80
N TYR A 179 -23.54 -12.11 -28.04
CA TYR A 179 -24.32 -11.36 -27.05
C TYR A 179 -25.79 -11.38 -27.42
N GLN A 180 -26.64 -11.54 -26.42
CA GLN A 180 -28.08 -11.50 -26.54
C GLN A 180 -28.68 -10.56 -25.49
N SER A 181 -29.58 -9.69 -25.90
CA SER A 181 -30.39 -8.85 -25.02
C SER A 181 -31.82 -8.80 -25.60
N PRO A 182 -32.88 -8.92 -24.78
CA PRO A 182 -32.85 -9.09 -23.32
C PRO A 182 -32.36 -10.49 -22.88
N CYS A 183 -32.06 -10.63 -21.59
CA CYS A 183 -31.74 -11.91 -20.99
C CYS A 183 -32.95 -12.88 -21.08
N PRO A 184 -32.77 -14.15 -21.49
CA PRO A 184 -33.85 -15.13 -21.51
C PRO A 184 -34.48 -15.33 -20.11
N PRO A 185 -35.82 -15.40 -20.02
CA PRO A 185 -36.49 -15.66 -18.74
C PRO A 185 -36.15 -17.05 -18.22
N GLY A 186 -36.00 -17.19 -16.89
CA GLY A 186 -35.68 -18.46 -16.24
C GLY A 186 -34.19 -18.87 -16.29
N LEU A 187 -33.33 -18.10 -16.98
CA LEU A 187 -31.91 -18.43 -17.11
C LEU A 187 -31.20 -18.43 -15.76
N ARG A 188 -31.57 -17.50 -14.87
CA ARG A 188 -30.97 -17.40 -13.54
C ARG A 188 -31.20 -18.68 -12.74
N GLU A 189 -32.45 -19.11 -12.67
CA GLU A 189 -32.87 -20.31 -11.94
C GLU A 189 -32.21 -21.55 -12.54
N ALA A 190 -32.09 -21.61 -13.87
CA ALA A 190 -31.40 -22.70 -14.55
C ALA A 190 -29.92 -22.79 -14.16
N ILE A 191 -29.20 -21.66 -14.06
CA ILE A 191 -27.78 -21.64 -13.67
C ILE A 191 -27.62 -21.94 -12.17
N GLU A 192 -28.42 -21.32 -11.32
CA GLU A 192 -28.34 -21.50 -9.87
C GLU A 192 -28.73 -22.93 -9.43
N GLY A 193 -29.54 -23.63 -10.22
CA GLY A 193 -29.96 -25.01 -9.99
C GLY A 193 -28.94 -26.10 -10.35
N HIS A 194 -27.82 -25.76 -10.99
CA HIS A 194 -26.73 -26.72 -11.24
C HIS A 194 -25.87 -26.93 -9.98
N ASP A 195 -25.60 -28.20 -9.66
CA ASP A 195 -24.78 -28.60 -8.52
C ASP A 195 -23.28 -28.36 -8.79
N ASP A 196 -22.57 -27.81 -7.80
CA ASP A 196 -21.12 -27.59 -7.87
C ASP A 196 -20.42 -28.45 -6.80
N PRO A 197 -19.95 -29.66 -7.15
CA PRO A 197 -19.28 -30.54 -6.20
C PRO A 197 -17.96 -29.94 -5.66
N SER A 198 -17.39 -28.91 -6.31
CA SER A 198 -16.17 -28.23 -5.86
C SER A 198 -16.43 -27.16 -4.80
N GLU A 199 -17.69 -26.72 -4.63
CA GLU A 199 -18.10 -25.65 -3.71
C GLU A 199 -17.80 -26.01 -2.25
N ALA A 200 -18.04 -27.28 -1.86
CA ALA A 200 -17.77 -27.78 -0.52
C ALA A 200 -16.26 -27.76 -0.18
N LEU A 201 -15.41 -28.14 -1.14
CA LEU A 201 -13.95 -28.14 -0.98
C LEU A 201 -13.43 -26.71 -0.85
N TRP A 202 -13.90 -25.79 -1.69
CA TRP A 202 -13.52 -24.37 -1.62
C TRP A 202 -13.95 -23.73 -0.30
N THR A 203 -15.18 -23.99 0.14
CA THR A 203 -15.72 -23.50 1.42
C THR A 203 -14.87 -23.96 2.60
N ALA A 204 -14.48 -25.23 2.62
CA ALA A 204 -13.60 -25.78 3.66
C ALA A 204 -12.20 -25.12 3.64
N TYR A 205 -11.61 -24.97 2.45
CA TYR A 205 -10.32 -24.29 2.27
C TYR A 205 -10.38 -22.82 2.72
N TYR A 206 -11.39 -22.07 2.29
CA TYR A 206 -11.58 -20.66 2.63
C TYR A 206 -11.68 -20.47 4.15
N ARG A 207 -12.47 -21.31 4.83
CA ARG A 207 -12.59 -21.28 6.29
C ARG A 207 -11.24 -21.52 6.99
N SER A 208 -10.43 -22.45 6.48
CA SER A 208 -9.13 -22.80 7.08
C SER A 208 -8.06 -21.72 6.91
N THR A 209 -8.12 -20.96 5.82
CA THR A 209 -7.13 -19.90 5.51
C THR A 209 -7.54 -18.52 6.01
N PHE A 210 -8.80 -18.35 6.40
CA PHE A 210 -9.32 -17.10 6.95
C PHE A 210 -8.60 -16.73 8.26
N ASN A 211 -7.87 -15.61 8.24
CA ASN A 211 -7.16 -15.12 9.41
C ASN A 211 -7.97 -14.02 10.12
N PRO A 212 -8.66 -14.32 11.23
CA PRO A 212 -9.48 -13.33 11.93
C PRO A 212 -8.65 -12.18 12.51
N ALA A 213 -7.37 -12.40 12.84
CA ALA A 213 -6.47 -11.38 13.39
C ALA A 213 -6.12 -10.26 12.39
N ARG A 214 -6.21 -10.55 11.08
CA ARG A 214 -5.91 -9.59 10.00
C ARG A 214 -7.15 -8.98 9.34
N LEU A 215 -8.33 -9.30 9.86
CA LEU A 215 -9.58 -8.86 9.26
C LEU A 215 -9.84 -7.37 9.53
N ASN A 216 -9.87 -6.58 8.47
CA ASN A 216 -10.46 -5.24 8.47
C ASN A 216 -11.77 -5.25 7.64
N PRO A 217 -12.95 -5.23 8.28
CA PRO A 217 -14.23 -5.34 7.58
C PRO A 217 -14.54 -4.19 6.63
N GLU A 218 -13.97 -3.00 6.85
CA GLU A 218 -14.16 -1.84 5.97
C GLU A 218 -13.34 -1.99 4.69
N VAL A 219 -12.06 -2.34 4.82
CA VAL A 219 -11.18 -2.63 3.68
C VAL A 219 -11.71 -3.82 2.87
N MET A 220 -12.16 -4.88 3.55
CA MET A 220 -12.77 -6.04 2.89
C MET A 220 -14.00 -5.64 2.06
N ARG A 221 -14.90 -4.81 2.60
CA ARG A 221 -16.09 -4.33 1.86
C ARG A 221 -15.75 -3.36 0.73
N SER A 222 -14.66 -2.59 0.86
CA SER A 222 -14.17 -1.71 -0.20
C SER A 222 -13.67 -2.50 -1.42
N HIS A 223 -12.95 -3.61 -1.18
CA HIS A 223 -12.44 -4.47 -2.25
C HIS A 223 -13.47 -5.48 -2.75
N MET A 224 -14.30 -6.03 -1.87
CA MET A 224 -15.33 -7.02 -2.18
C MET A 224 -16.70 -6.57 -1.62
N PRO A 225 -17.44 -5.74 -2.37
CA PRO A 225 -18.74 -5.24 -1.95
C PRO A 225 -19.73 -6.36 -1.62
N ALA A 226 -20.52 -6.17 -0.55
CA ALA A 226 -21.43 -7.19 -0.02
C ALA A 226 -22.48 -7.70 -1.03
N ARG A 227 -22.86 -6.88 -2.02
CA ARG A 227 -23.81 -7.28 -3.08
C ARG A 227 -23.35 -8.47 -3.92
N PHE A 228 -22.05 -8.73 -3.99
CA PHE A 228 -21.50 -9.86 -4.74
C PHE A 228 -21.44 -11.15 -3.93
N TRP A 229 -21.55 -11.07 -2.59
CA TRP A 229 -21.38 -12.25 -1.74
C TRP A 229 -22.42 -13.33 -2.01
N LYS A 230 -23.65 -12.97 -2.41
CA LYS A 230 -24.70 -13.94 -2.75
C LYS A 230 -24.32 -14.93 -3.86
N HIS A 231 -23.38 -14.55 -4.72
CA HIS A 231 -22.95 -15.34 -5.88
C HIS A 231 -21.58 -15.99 -5.66
N LEU A 232 -21.00 -15.82 -4.46
CA LEU A 232 -19.74 -16.43 -4.05
C LEU A 232 -20.03 -17.64 -3.17
N ALA A 233 -19.32 -18.74 -3.42
CA ALA A 233 -19.34 -19.94 -2.59
C ALA A 233 -19.05 -19.63 -1.10
N GLU A 234 -18.05 -18.78 -0.84
CA GLU A 234 -17.69 -18.36 0.52
C GLU A 234 -18.64 -17.30 1.12
N GLY A 235 -19.49 -16.68 0.31
CA GLY A 235 -20.30 -15.52 0.67
C GLY A 235 -21.15 -15.70 1.93
N PRO A 236 -21.90 -16.82 2.08
CA PRO A 236 -22.68 -17.11 3.29
C PRO A 236 -21.83 -17.23 4.56
N LEU A 237 -20.54 -17.57 4.45
CA LEU A 237 -19.64 -17.74 5.59
C LEU A 237 -19.13 -16.39 6.12
N ILE A 238 -19.00 -15.39 5.26
CA ILE A 238 -18.33 -14.12 5.57
C ILE A 238 -18.96 -13.42 6.80
N PRO A 239 -20.29 -13.26 6.92
CA PRO A 239 -20.88 -12.61 8.10
C PRO A 239 -20.55 -13.31 9.41
N GLN A 240 -20.59 -14.65 9.42
CA GLN A 240 -20.27 -15.46 10.59
C GLN A 240 -18.78 -15.33 10.95
N LEU A 241 -17.89 -15.44 9.97
CA LEU A 241 -16.44 -15.30 10.16
C LEU A 241 -16.05 -13.90 10.69
N VAL A 242 -16.75 -12.84 10.23
CA VAL A 242 -16.56 -11.46 10.71
C VAL A 242 -17.05 -11.30 12.16
N ALA A 243 -18.20 -11.86 12.51
CA ALA A 243 -18.74 -11.84 13.88
C ALA A 243 -17.83 -12.61 14.85
N ASP A 244 -17.35 -13.75 14.41
CA ASP A 244 -16.39 -14.60 15.11
C ASP A 244 -15.05 -13.90 15.37
N ALA A 245 -14.54 -13.14 14.40
CA ALA A 245 -13.33 -12.33 14.58
C ALA A 245 -13.49 -11.26 15.66
N ARG A 246 -14.66 -10.60 15.73
CA ARG A 246 -14.96 -9.53 16.69
C ARG A 246 -15.16 -10.03 18.13
N SER A 247 -15.63 -11.26 18.32
CA SER A 247 -15.96 -11.85 19.63
C SER A 247 -14.77 -12.46 20.40
N GLY A 248 -13.53 -12.08 20.06
CA GLY A 248 -12.32 -12.46 20.79
C GLY A 248 -11.31 -13.31 20.01
N ARG A 249 -11.65 -13.76 18.79
CA ARG A 249 -10.76 -14.60 17.96
C ARG A 249 -9.64 -13.83 17.25
N GLN A 250 -9.70 -12.49 17.23
CA GLN A 250 -8.54 -11.65 16.88
C GLN A 250 -7.33 -11.90 17.80
N ARG A 251 -7.53 -12.32 19.06
CA ARG A 251 -6.43 -12.55 20.02
C ARG A 251 -5.77 -13.93 19.89
N LEU A 252 -6.49 -14.95 19.40
CA LEU A 252 -6.01 -16.34 19.40
C LEU A 252 -5.59 -16.84 18.01
N ALA A 253 -5.95 -16.13 16.93
CA ALA A 253 -5.58 -16.44 15.54
C ALA A 253 -5.82 -17.90 15.10
N GLN A 254 -6.72 -18.64 15.78
CA GLN A 254 -7.07 -20.02 15.44
C GLN A 254 -8.57 -20.18 15.21
N ALA A 255 -8.92 -20.95 14.18
CA ALA A 255 -10.25 -21.48 13.98
C ALA A 255 -10.54 -22.57 15.03
N PRO A 256 -11.71 -22.58 15.69
CA PRO A 256 -12.03 -23.55 16.76
C PRO A 256 -11.95 -25.01 16.29
N GLU A 257 -12.17 -25.27 15.00
CA GLU A 257 -12.04 -26.60 14.39
C GLU A 257 -10.59 -27.15 14.44
N VAL A 258 -9.57 -26.28 14.46
CA VAL A 258 -8.17 -26.70 14.58
C VAL A 258 -7.82 -27.04 16.02
N GLY A 259 -8.32 -26.27 17.00
CA GLY A 259 -8.11 -26.54 18.42
C GLY A 259 -8.83 -27.80 18.93
N ALA A 260 -9.90 -28.23 18.25
CA ALA A 260 -10.63 -29.46 18.56
C ALA A 260 -10.01 -30.73 17.91
N ARG A 261 -9.05 -30.57 16.99
CA ARG A 261 -8.37 -31.71 16.37
C ARG A 261 -7.36 -32.29 17.35
N GLN A 262 -7.48 -33.57 17.66
CA GLN A 262 -6.47 -34.32 18.41
C GLN A 262 -5.22 -34.53 17.54
N GLY A 263 -4.36 -33.51 17.49
CA GLY A 263 -3.03 -33.57 16.89
C GLY A 263 -1.96 -33.63 17.97
N LYS A 264 -0.77 -34.15 17.63
CA LYS A 264 0.39 -34.09 18.51
C LYS A 264 0.78 -32.61 18.71
N GLU A 265 0.58 -32.11 19.93
CA GLU A 265 0.95 -30.74 20.29
C GLU A 265 2.48 -30.62 20.27
N VAL A 266 3.01 -29.89 19.29
CA VAL A 266 4.45 -29.59 19.23
C VAL A 266 4.66 -28.30 20.00
N LEU A 267 5.15 -28.42 21.23
CA LEU A 267 5.59 -27.27 22.03
C LEU A 267 6.82 -26.66 21.36
N ILE A 268 6.63 -25.57 20.61
CA ILE A 268 7.73 -24.78 20.06
C ILE A 268 7.91 -23.56 20.97
N ALA A 269 9.01 -23.53 21.71
CA ALA A 269 9.41 -22.34 22.45
C ALA A 269 9.67 -21.19 21.44
N SER A 270 9.23 -19.97 21.74
CA SER A 270 9.29 -18.81 20.82
C SER A 270 10.71 -18.51 20.29
N ASP A 271 11.70 -18.87 21.09
CA ASP A 271 13.14 -18.85 20.88
C ASP A 271 13.62 -19.95 19.91
N ALA A 272 12.94 -21.10 19.87
CA ALA A 272 13.17 -22.19 18.90
C ALA A 272 12.33 -22.05 17.61
N ALA A 273 11.36 -21.13 17.56
CA ALA A 273 10.44 -20.91 16.44
C ALA A 273 10.97 -19.95 15.36
N GLN A 274 12.14 -19.33 15.58
CA GLN A 274 12.75 -18.46 14.58
C GLN A 274 13.27 -19.35 13.44
N PRO A 275 12.84 -19.16 12.18
CA PRO A 275 13.46 -19.87 11.07
C PRO A 275 14.95 -19.53 11.08
N GLU A 276 15.81 -20.55 11.13
CA GLU A 276 17.24 -20.41 10.82
C GLU A 276 17.34 -19.89 9.38
N ARG A 277 17.33 -18.56 9.24
CA ARG A 277 17.74 -17.92 8.00
C ARG A 277 19.25 -18.08 7.97
N ALA A 278 19.79 -18.52 6.82
CA ALA A 278 21.22 -18.47 6.57
C ALA A 278 21.72 -17.10 7.02
N ALA A 279 22.62 -17.07 8.01
CA ALA A 279 23.14 -15.82 8.54
C ALA A 279 23.82 -15.07 7.37
N ASP A 280 23.47 -13.80 7.18
CA ASP A 280 24.15 -12.96 6.20
C ASP A 280 25.66 -13.02 6.47
N THR A 281 26.46 -13.51 5.52
CA THR A 281 27.90 -13.75 5.76
C THR A 281 28.71 -12.46 5.91
N ASN A 282 28.18 -11.33 5.45
CA ASN A 282 28.78 -10.01 5.59
C ASN A 282 27.73 -8.90 5.50
N LEU A 283 28.13 -7.68 5.86
CA LEU A 283 27.24 -6.53 5.96
C LEU A 283 26.65 -6.09 4.61
N ASP A 284 27.37 -6.24 3.51
CA ASP A 284 26.91 -5.84 2.16
C ASP A 284 25.73 -6.69 1.68
N GLN A 285 25.66 -7.93 2.15
CA GLN A 285 24.57 -8.86 1.87
C GLN A 285 23.42 -8.75 2.88
N CYS A 286 23.50 -7.86 3.86
CA CYS A 286 22.51 -7.79 4.94
C CYS A 286 21.10 -7.53 4.41
N ARG A 287 20.14 -8.42 4.76
CA ARG A 287 18.71 -8.27 4.42
C ARG A 287 17.79 -8.30 5.64
N ARG A 288 18.33 -8.03 6.83
CA ARG A 288 17.61 -8.11 8.13
C ARG A 288 16.47 -7.10 8.31
N CYS A 289 16.45 -5.99 7.57
CA CYS A 289 15.36 -4.98 7.62
C CYS A 289 15.19 -4.30 6.25
N ASP A 290 14.05 -3.69 5.95
CA ASP A 290 13.76 -3.18 4.59
C ASP A 290 14.57 -1.94 4.16
N ILE A 291 15.40 -1.35 5.02
CA ILE A 291 16.19 -0.14 4.69
C ILE A 291 17.17 -0.42 3.53
N TRP A 292 17.73 -1.63 3.44
CA TRP A 292 18.68 -2.00 2.38
C TRP A 292 18.13 -1.78 0.96
N ARG A 293 16.80 -1.83 0.77
CA ARG A 293 16.17 -1.78 -0.56
C ARG A 293 16.42 -0.46 -1.29
N ASN A 294 16.51 0.63 -0.54
CA ASN A 294 16.63 2.00 -1.08
C ASN A 294 17.97 2.65 -0.77
N ALA A 295 18.79 2.05 0.10
CA ALA A 295 20.15 2.50 0.38
C ALA A 295 21.06 2.11 -0.79
N THR A 296 22.09 2.92 -1.05
CA THR A 296 23.07 2.62 -2.11
C THR A 296 24.01 1.52 -1.68
N CYS A 297 24.48 1.58 -0.44
CA CYS A 297 25.33 0.56 0.16
C CYS A 297 25.14 0.51 1.68
N ALA A 298 25.67 -0.54 2.30
CA ALA A 298 25.85 -0.55 3.74
C ALA A 298 27.09 0.29 4.09
N VAL A 299 27.02 0.99 5.23
CA VAL A 299 28.13 1.78 5.74
C VAL A 299 28.65 1.10 7.02
N PRO A 300 29.78 0.37 6.95
CA PRO A 300 30.40 -0.24 8.12
C PRO A 300 31.00 0.82 9.06
N GLY A 301 31.35 0.40 10.27
CA GLY A 301 32.20 1.21 11.13
C GLY A 301 33.63 1.35 10.59
N GLU A 302 34.26 2.48 10.85
CA GLU A 302 35.62 2.82 10.39
C GLU A 302 36.49 3.26 11.57
N GLY A 303 37.69 2.70 11.69
CA GLY A 303 38.69 3.08 12.69
C GLY A 303 39.69 1.97 13.00
N PRO A 304 40.69 2.22 13.86
CA PRO A 304 41.64 1.20 14.29
C PRO A 304 40.94 0.05 15.03
N ALA A 305 41.45 -1.17 14.86
CA ALA A 305 40.90 -2.35 15.52
C ALA A 305 40.96 -2.29 17.06
N GLN A 306 41.94 -1.58 17.62
CA GLN A 306 42.18 -1.45 19.07
C GLN A 306 41.77 -0.08 19.61
N ALA A 307 40.88 0.65 18.93
CA ALA A 307 40.42 1.95 19.40
C ALA A 307 39.73 1.82 20.77
N ARG A 308 40.25 2.52 21.78
CA ARG A 308 39.68 2.49 23.14
C ARG A 308 38.32 3.17 23.24
N ILE A 309 38.04 4.08 22.31
CA ILE A 309 36.82 4.88 22.26
C ILE A 309 36.07 4.57 20.96
N MET A 310 34.80 4.22 21.09
CA MET A 310 33.87 4.02 19.99
C MET A 310 32.82 5.13 19.97
N LEU A 311 32.52 5.69 18.80
CA LEU A 311 31.43 6.65 18.62
C LEU A 311 30.30 5.97 17.84
N VAL A 312 29.08 6.05 18.36
CA VAL A 312 27.89 5.43 17.75
C VAL A 312 26.86 6.51 17.43
N GLY A 313 26.56 6.69 16.15
CA GLY A 313 25.48 7.56 15.65
C GLY A 313 24.17 6.82 15.38
N GLU A 314 23.22 7.53 14.75
CA GLU A 314 21.90 6.97 14.41
C GLU A 314 21.97 6.05 13.17
N GLN A 315 22.28 6.64 12.02
CA GLN A 315 22.36 5.97 10.72
C GLN A 315 23.24 6.80 9.76
N PRO A 316 23.68 6.23 8.63
CA PRO A 316 24.34 6.98 7.57
C PRO A 316 23.44 8.07 7.01
N GLY A 317 24.01 9.18 6.56
CA GLY A 317 23.33 10.20 5.79
C GLY A 317 23.52 10.00 4.27
N ASP A 318 23.08 11.00 3.52
CA ASP A 318 23.12 11.02 2.05
C ASP A 318 24.55 10.83 1.49
N GLN A 319 25.53 11.54 2.04
CA GLN A 319 26.92 11.45 1.58
C GLN A 319 27.59 10.15 2.04
N GLU A 320 27.31 9.73 3.27
CA GLU A 320 27.82 8.48 3.83
C GLU A 320 27.34 7.27 3.02
N ASP A 321 26.07 7.24 2.62
CA ASP A 321 25.47 6.18 1.81
C ASP A 321 26.09 6.07 0.41
N LEU A 322 26.52 7.18 -0.18
CA LEU A 322 27.18 7.17 -1.50
C LEU A 322 28.66 6.79 -1.39
N ALA A 323 29.31 7.18 -0.30
CA ALA A 323 30.75 6.98 -0.12
C ALA A 323 31.12 5.69 0.63
N GLY A 324 30.16 5.04 1.29
CA GLY A 324 30.40 3.85 2.11
C GLY A 324 31.17 4.13 3.41
N ARG A 325 31.19 5.39 3.89
CA ARG A 325 32.02 5.80 5.05
C ARG A 325 31.22 6.60 6.08
N PRO A 326 31.40 6.38 7.40
CA PRO A 326 30.62 7.04 8.42
C PRO A 326 31.12 8.47 8.74
N PHE A 327 30.18 9.37 8.99
CA PHE A 327 30.41 10.76 9.42
C PHE A 327 31.29 11.58 8.46
N ILE A 328 30.89 11.71 7.20
CA ILE A 328 31.60 12.54 6.20
C ILE A 328 30.76 13.73 5.71
N GLY A 329 29.44 13.71 5.95
CA GLY A 329 28.52 14.78 5.57
C GLY A 329 28.55 15.97 6.53
N PRO A 330 27.56 16.88 6.45
CA PRO A 330 27.51 18.10 7.27
C PRO A 330 27.61 17.84 8.78
N ALA A 331 26.91 16.80 9.28
CA ALA A 331 27.00 16.40 10.68
C ALA A 331 28.40 15.85 11.03
N GLY A 332 29.06 15.17 10.10
CA GLY A 332 30.45 14.71 10.23
C GLY A 332 31.45 15.86 10.34
N GLN A 333 31.23 16.97 9.62
CA GLN A 333 32.06 18.17 9.73
C GLN A 333 31.93 18.83 11.12
N VAL A 334 30.72 18.86 11.69
CA VAL A 334 30.53 19.31 13.07
C VAL A 334 31.27 18.39 14.04
N LEU A 335 31.14 17.07 13.86
CA LEU A 335 31.85 16.09 14.69
C LEU A 335 33.38 16.27 14.57
N GLN A 336 33.91 16.49 13.38
CA GLN A 336 35.35 16.68 13.16
C GLN A 336 35.90 17.88 13.94
N ARG A 337 35.15 19.00 13.97
CA ARG A 337 35.52 20.18 14.77
C ARG A 337 35.48 19.86 16.27
N ALA A 338 34.42 19.20 16.74
CA ALA A 338 34.29 18.80 18.14
C ALA A 338 35.40 17.84 18.58
N LEU A 339 35.79 16.90 17.71
CA LEU A 339 36.91 15.99 17.95
C LEU A 339 38.23 16.75 18.09
N ALA A 340 38.54 17.67 17.18
CA ALA A 340 39.75 18.47 17.24
C ALA A 340 39.82 19.30 18.53
N GLU A 341 38.71 19.89 18.95
CA GLU A 341 38.60 20.67 20.19
C GLU A 341 38.67 19.82 21.47
N ALA A 342 38.21 18.57 21.41
CA ALA A 342 38.42 17.57 22.45
C ALA A 342 39.84 16.96 22.41
N GLY A 343 40.68 17.36 21.45
CA GLY A 343 42.03 16.82 21.24
C GLY A 343 42.01 15.32 20.92
N LEU A 344 41.06 14.90 20.08
CA LEU A 344 40.93 13.56 19.51
C LEU A 344 41.02 13.64 17.99
N SER A 345 41.55 12.59 17.37
CA SER A 345 41.55 12.41 15.92
C SER A 345 40.72 11.18 15.53
N ARG A 346 40.33 11.06 14.25
CA ARG A 346 39.67 9.83 13.76
C ARG A 346 40.55 8.59 13.90
N GLN A 347 41.87 8.75 14.02
CA GLN A 347 42.81 7.64 14.21
C GLN A 347 42.81 7.11 15.64
N ASP A 348 42.18 7.80 16.58
CA ASP A 348 42.06 7.37 17.98
C ASP A 348 40.74 6.61 18.25
N LEU A 349 39.85 6.56 17.25
CA LEU A 349 38.44 6.26 17.42
C LEU A 349 37.95 5.20 16.44
N TYR A 350 36.96 4.41 16.88
CA TYR A 350 36.13 3.61 15.98
C TYR A 350 34.76 4.27 15.81
N LEU A 351 34.44 4.71 14.61
CA LEU A 351 33.23 5.46 14.29
C LEU A 351 32.21 4.56 13.60
N THR A 352 30.99 4.48 14.11
CA THR A 352 29.94 3.66 13.51
C THR A 352 28.54 4.23 13.76
N ASN A 353 27.50 3.57 13.26
CA ASN A 353 26.09 3.89 13.50
C ASN A 353 25.30 2.70 14.04
N ALA A 354 24.21 2.96 14.76
CA ALA A 354 23.30 1.93 15.25
C ALA A 354 22.59 1.18 14.11
N VAL A 355 22.28 1.87 13.01
CA VAL A 355 21.75 1.31 11.76
C VAL A 355 22.78 1.50 10.66
N LYS A 356 22.98 0.50 9.79
CA LYS A 356 24.06 0.46 8.78
C LYS A 356 23.67 0.91 7.37
N HIS A 357 22.38 1.16 7.12
CA HIS A 357 21.87 1.60 5.82
C HIS A 357 21.17 2.96 5.98
N PHE A 358 21.24 3.82 4.97
CA PHE A 358 20.56 5.12 5.00
C PHE A 358 19.07 4.99 4.73
N LYS A 359 18.25 5.32 5.72
CA LYS A 359 16.80 5.43 5.55
C LYS A 359 16.40 6.83 5.12
N TRP A 360 15.75 6.92 3.97
CA TRP A 360 15.33 8.19 3.39
C TRP A 360 14.00 8.07 2.64
N GLU A 361 13.35 9.21 2.44
CA GLU A 361 12.15 9.38 1.64
C GLU A 361 12.40 10.38 0.51
N PRO A 362 11.92 10.13 -0.73
CA PRO A 362 12.05 11.08 -1.81
C PRO A 362 11.19 12.31 -1.52
N ARG A 363 11.79 13.51 -1.56
CA ARG A 363 11.06 14.76 -1.37
C ARG A 363 11.34 15.73 -2.51
N GLY A 364 10.28 16.07 -3.25
CA GLY A 364 10.37 16.91 -4.45
C GLY A 364 10.92 16.15 -5.66
N GLY A 365 10.68 16.71 -6.85
CA GLY A 365 11.00 16.10 -8.15
C GLY A 365 9.78 16.14 -9.08
N ALA A 366 9.65 17.19 -9.88
CA ALA A 366 8.80 17.18 -11.08
C ALA A 366 9.55 16.48 -12.22
N LEU A 367 8.84 16.02 -13.26
CA LEU A 367 9.41 15.33 -14.43
C LEU A 367 10.77 15.94 -14.85
N GLY A 368 11.85 15.16 -14.73
CA GLY A 368 13.20 15.53 -15.15
C GLY A 368 14.16 16.05 -14.08
N ARG A 369 13.76 16.15 -12.79
CA ARG A 369 14.68 16.47 -11.68
C ARG A 369 14.82 15.29 -10.71
N SER A 370 16.04 14.95 -10.33
CA SER A 370 16.31 13.93 -9.30
C SER A 370 15.70 14.34 -7.97
N ALA A 371 14.96 13.43 -7.34
CA ALA A 371 14.33 13.67 -6.04
C ALA A 371 15.41 13.79 -4.95
N THR A 372 15.28 14.78 -4.07
CA THR A 372 16.19 14.91 -2.93
C THR A 372 15.93 13.79 -1.92
N ARG A 373 16.98 13.11 -1.48
CA ARG A 373 16.90 12.05 -0.47
C ARG A 373 16.79 12.65 0.92
N TRP A 374 15.58 12.68 1.48
CA TRP A 374 15.32 13.28 2.79
C TRP A 374 15.45 12.24 3.90
N HIS A 375 16.28 12.51 4.90
CA HIS A 375 16.50 11.61 6.03
C HIS A 375 15.20 11.26 6.77
N ALA A 376 14.97 9.97 7.03
CA ALA A 376 13.88 9.46 7.86
C ALA A 376 14.42 8.64 9.04
N THR A 377 13.92 8.88 10.24
CA THR A 377 14.40 8.20 11.46
C THR A 377 14.11 6.68 11.42
N PRO A 378 15.08 5.83 11.83
CA PRO A 378 14.84 4.39 11.96
C PRO A 378 13.76 4.04 12.98
N LYS A 379 12.93 3.05 12.66
CA LYS A 379 11.89 2.50 13.54
C LYS A 379 12.52 1.53 14.57
N PRO A 380 11.87 1.30 15.72
CA PRO A 380 12.38 0.35 16.72
C PRO A 380 12.69 -1.06 16.18
N ALA A 381 11.87 -1.56 15.25
CA ALA A 381 12.11 -2.85 14.60
C ALA A 381 13.39 -2.85 13.72
N GLU A 382 13.67 -1.75 13.04
CA GLU A 382 14.86 -1.59 12.19
C GLU A 382 16.13 -1.48 13.05
N ILE A 383 16.07 -0.73 14.15
CA ILE A 383 17.16 -0.62 15.13
C ILE A 383 17.46 -2.00 15.73
N ARG A 384 16.43 -2.74 16.15
CA ARG A 384 16.57 -4.08 16.72
C ARG A 384 17.16 -5.08 15.72
N ALA A 385 16.74 -5.01 14.45
CA ALA A 385 17.27 -5.86 13.39
C ALA A 385 18.75 -5.57 13.08
N CYS A 386 19.13 -4.29 13.06
CA CYS A 386 20.50 -3.86 12.76
C CYS A 386 21.46 -3.98 13.95
N HIS A 387 20.92 -4.05 15.18
CA HIS A 387 21.72 -4.25 16.40
C HIS A 387 22.62 -5.48 16.33
N HIS A 388 22.27 -6.49 15.53
CA HIS A 388 23.15 -7.62 15.21
C HIS A 388 24.57 -7.18 14.82
N TRP A 389 24.69 -6.22 13.90
CA TRP A 389 25.99 -5.73 13.42
C TRP A 389 26.69 -4.84 14.44
N LEU A 390 25.93 -4.01 15.18
CA LEU A 390 26.51 -3.19 16.24
C LEU A 390 27.05 -4.06 17.39
N ALA A 391 26.34 -5.12 17.76
CA ALA A 391 26.79 -6.08 18.77
C ALA A 391 28.10 -6.76 18.34
N GLN A 392 28.19 -7.20 17.08
CA GLN A 392 29.43 -7.76 16.54
C GLN A 392 30.59 -6.76 16.58
N GLU A 393 30.38 -5.51 16.16
CA GLU A 393 31.44 -4.49 16.27
C GLU A 393 31.85 -4.24 17.74
N LEU A 394 30.89 -4.23 18.67
CA LEU A 394 31.16 -4.04 20.09
C LEU A 394 31.96 -5.21 20.70
N ASP A 395 31.67 -6.44 20.26
CA ASP A 395 32.33 -7.65 20.72
C ASP A 395 33.72 -7.82 20.10
N GLU A 396 33.88 -7.46 18.82
CA GLU A 396 35.16 -7.52 18.09
C GLU A 396 36.14 -6.43 18.51
N ARG A 397 35.64 -5.19 18.72
CA ARG A 397 36.49 -4.03 19.02
C ARG A 397 36.75 -3.85 20.50
N GLN A 398 35.90 -4.42 21.37
CA GLN A 398 35.99 -4.33 22.82
C GLN A 398 36.34 -2.91 23.34
N PRO A 399 35.60 -1.86 22.92
CA PRO A 399 35.91 -0.50 23.34
C PRO A 399 35.68 -0.34 24.85
N GLN A 400 36.59 0.36 25.53
CA GLN A 400 36.45 0.68 26.95
C GLN A 400 35.39 1.78 27.16
N TRP A 401 35.30 2.70 26.19
CA TRP A 401 34.42 3.86 26.20
C TRP A 401 33.59 3.92 24.93
N VAL A 402 32.29 4.16 25.06
CA VAL A 402 31.38 4.33 23.94
C VAL A 402 30.65 5.66 24.09
N VAL A 403 30.74 6.53 23.09
CA VAL A 403 30.01 7.79 23.03
C VAL A 403 28.74 7.59 22.19
N ALA A 404 27.59 7.63 22.85
CA ALA A 404 26.28 7.53 22.22
C ALA A 404 25.83 8.90 21.71
N LEU A 405 25.88 9.11 20.40
CA LEU A 405 25.46 10.34 19.74
C LEU A 405 23.94 10.30 19.51
N GLY A 406 23.18 10.82 20.47
CA GLY A 406 21.73 10.90 20.41
C GLY A 406 20.96 9.65 20.86
N ARG A 407 19.62 9.74 20.84
CA ARG A 407 18.72 8.76 21.48
C ARG A 407 18.75 7.40 20.81
N THR A 408 18.89 7.35 19.50
CA THR A 408 18.89 6.10 18.74
C THR A 408 20.12 5.25 19.07
N ALA A 409 21.30 5.88 19.13
CA ALA A 409 22.52 5.22 19.56
C ALA A 409 22.41 4.70 20.99
N LEU A 410 21.95 5.55 21.92
CA LEU A 410 21.79 5.17 23.34
C LEU A 410 20.81 4.01 23.52
N ALA A 411 19.63 4.08 22.91
CA ALA A 411 18.63 3.01 23.03
C ALA A 411 19.11 1.69 22.42
N SER A 412 19.92 1.74 21.35
CA SER A 412 20.54 0.56 20.75
C SER A 412 21.56 -0.06 21.70
N LEU A 413 22.47 0.76 22.24
CA LEU A 413 23.53 0.33 23.16
C LEU A 413 23.01 -0.26 24.47
N LEU A 414 21.85 0.20 24.95
CA LEU A 414 21.21 -0.31 26.17
C LEU A 414 20.34 -1.56 25.92
N GLY A 415 20.27 -2.08 24.70
CA GLY A 415 19.41 -3.23 24.35
C GLY A 415 17.90 -2.93 24.38
N LEU A 416 17.51 -1.65 24.44
CA LEU A 416 16.10 -1.23 24.48
C LEU A 416 15.50 -1.17 23.08
N HIS A 417 16.31 -0.76 22.10
CA HIS A 417 16.00 -0.61 20.68
C HIS A 417 14.81 0.32 20.36
N ASP A 418 14.37 1.13 21.32
CA ASP A 418 13.32 2.13 21.14
C ASP A 418 13.79 3.49 21.69
N PRO A 419 14.07 4.48 20.83
CA PRO A 419 14.53 5.80 21.25
C PRO A 419 13.53 6.58 22.11
N GLN A 420 12.27 6.16 22.19
CA GLN A 420 11.26 6.76 23.07
C GLN A 420 11.41 6.31 24.53
N ARG A 421 12.14 5.23 24.79
CA ARG A 421 12.38 4.69 26.15
C ARG A 421 13.50 5.39 26.89
N VAL A 422 14.24 6.28 26.23
CA VAL A 422 15.40 7.01 26.77
C VAL A 422 15.25 8.51 26.55
N ARG A 423 15.70 9.30 27.53
CA ARG A 423 15.85 10.75 27.40
C ARG A 423 17.31 11.10 27.64
N LEU A 424 17.93 11.85 26.73
CA LEU A 424 19.37 12.14 26.82
C LEU A 424 19.71 12.90 28.10
N ALA A 425 18.87 13.87 28.49
CA ALA A 425 19.05 14.69 29.68
C ALA A 425 19.24 13.90 30.98
N ASP A 426 18.70 12.68 31.06
CA ASP A 426 18.82 11.82 32.24
C ASP A 426 20.25 11.27 32.41
N PHE A 427 21.08 11.34 31.36
CA PHE A 427 22.41 10.74 31.27
C PHE A 427 23.55 11.72 30.95
N VAL A 428 23.23 12.97 30.58
CA VAL A 428 24.27 13.98 30.27
C VAL A 428 25.16 14.21 31.48
N GLY A 429 26.48 14.16 31.26
CA GLY A 429 27.50 14.32 32.30
C GLY A 429 27.66 13.13 33.26
N ARG A 430 26.91 12.04 33.05
CA ARG A 430 26.91 10.85 33.92
C ARG A 430 27.24 9.59 33.12
N PRO A 431 28.53 9.20 33.03
CA PRO A 431 28.90 7.93 32.42
C PRO A 431 28.20 6.78 33.11
N LEU A 432 27.65 5.86 32.33
CA LEU A 432 26.97 4.67 32.83
C LEU A 432 27.76 3.42 32.45
N ARG A 433 27.81 2.45 33.36
CA ARG A 433 28.42 1.15 33.08
C ARG A 433 27.39 0.25 32.40
N HIS A 434 27.75 -0.33 31.26
CA HIS A 434 26.90 -1.32 30.57
C HIS A 434 27.77 -2.47 30.08
N GLY A 435 27.67 -3.64 30.72
CA GLY A 435 28.65 -4.70 30.54
C GLY A 435 30.05 -4.23 30.92
N ASP A 436 31.04 -4.53 30.08
CA ASP A 436 32.45 -4.22 30.34
C ASP A 436 32.90 -2.83 29.82
N ARG A 437 31.95 -1.98 29.42
CA ARG A 437 32.24 -0.67 28.83
C ARG A 437 31.50 0.46 29.52
N TRP A 438 32.08 1.65 29.45
CA TRP A 438 31.44 2.90 29.88
C TRP A 438 30.73 3.55 28.69
N ILE A 439 29.51 4.04 28.91
CA ILE A 439 28.76 4.80 27.90
C ILE A 439 28.65 6.25 28.35
N VAL A 440 29.08 7.15 27.49
CA VAL A 440 28.90 8.61 27.63
C VAL A 440 27.86 9.05 26.62
N VAL A 441 26.92 9.89 27.05
CA VAL A 441 25.82 10.35 26.20
C VAL A 441 26.10 11.77 25.72
N ALA A 442 25.95 12.00 24.42
CA ALA A 442 26.13 13.30 23.80
C ALA A 442 24.97 13.64 22.85
N PRO A 443 24.69 14.93 22.61
CA PRO A 443 23.83 15.34 21.52
C PRO A 443 24.35 14.84 20.17
N HIS A 444 23.45 14.48 19.26
CA HIS A 444 23.86 14.11 17.90
C HIS A 444 24.36 15.37 17.15
N PRO A 445 25.48 15.33 16.39
CA PRO A 445 26.00 16.52 15.69
C PRO A 445 25.01 17.20 14.75
N ALA A 446 24.12 16.42 14.11
CA ALA A 446 23.04 16.96 13.29
C ALA A 446 22.00 17.78 14.09
N ALA A 447 21.87 17.61 15.41
CA ALA A 447 21.03 18.44 16.25
C ALA A 447 21.59 19.88 16.34
N VAL A 448 22.91 20.01 16.47
CA VAL A 448 23.62 21.32 16.44
C VAL A 448 23.26 22.11 15.18
N LEU A 449 23.22 21.44 14.01
CA LEU A 449 22.88 22.07 12.72
C LEU A 449 21.40 22.45 12.58
N ARG A 450 20.50 21.73 13.26
CA ARG A 450 19.05 21.94 13.13
C ARG A 450 18.50 22.94 14.14
N SER A 451 19.23 23.20 15.21
CA SER A 451 18.82 24.13 16.26
C SER A 451 18.83 25.57 15.77
N ARG A 452 17.70 26.26 15.92
CA ARG A 452 17.60 27.72 15.69
C ARG A 452 18.20 28.52 16.84
N GLU A 453 18.09 27.99 18.06
CA GLU A 453 18.61 28.55 19.32
C GLU A 453 19.26 27.41 20.13
N GLY A 454 20.30 27.69 20.91
CA GLY A 454 20.98 26.69 21.76
C GLY A 454 21.93 25.73 21.02
N GLY A 455 22.22 25.95 19.74
CA GLY A 455 23.18 25.13 18.98
C GLY A 455 24.58 25.13 19.58
N GLN A 456 25.03 26.28 20.11
CA GLN A 456 26.33 26.41 20.77
C GLN A 456 26.42 25.54 22.04
N GLN A 457 25.38 25.56 22.88
CA GLN A 457 25.31 24.71 24.07
C GLN A 457 25.35 23.22 23.71
N LEU A 458 24.59 22.78 22.69
CA LEU A 458 24.63 21.39 22.23
C LEU A 458 26.01 20.98 21.68
N TYR A 459 26.72 21.94 21.08
CA TYR A 459 28.09 21.71 20.61
C TYR A 459 29.07 21.58 21.78
N GLU A 460 28.97 22.45 22.79
CA GLU A 460 29.76 22.35 24.03
C GLU A 460 29.52 21.03 24.76
N GLU A 461 28.26 20.61 24.93
CA GLU A 461 27.89 19.31 25.51
C GLU A 461 28.49 18.13 24.72
N LEU A 462 28.57 18.23 23.39
CA LEU A 462 29.24 17.24 22.55
C LEU A 462 30.75 17.20 22.80
N VAL A 463 31.42 18.36 22.88
CA VAL A 463 32.86 18.43 23.15
C VAL A 463 33.19 17.87 24.54
N ASP A 464 32.38 18.19 25.55
CA ASP A 464 32.61 17.73 26.93
C ASP A 464 32.42 16.21 27.06
N ALA A 465 31.43 15.62 26.39
CA ALA A 465 31.27 14.18 26.32
C ALA A 465 32.49 13.48 25.69
N LEU A 466 33.07 14.08 24.65
CA LEU A 466 34.29 13.57 24.01
C LEU A 466 35.51 13.69 24.92
N ARG A 467 35.66 14.80 25.66
CA ARG A 467 36.72 14.98 26.66
C ARG A 467 36.62 13.96 27.80
N GLN A 468 35.40 13.71 28.28
CA GLN A 468 35.13 12.73 29.33
C GLN A 468 35.53 11.31 28.89
N ALA A 469 35.15 10.90 27.67
CA ALA A 469 35.56 9.61 27.11
C ALA A 469 37.08 9.51 26.91
N ARG A 470 37.76 10.62 26.58
CA ARG A 470 39.23 10.67 26.43
C ARG A 470 39.97 10.54 27.74
N GLN A 471 39.52 11.25 28.79
CA GLN A 471 40.16 11.24 30.11
C GLN A 471 40.07 9.86 30.77
N GLY A 472 39.00 9.11 30.47
CA GLY A 472 38.79 7.80 31.07
C GLY A 472 38.30 7.86 32.51
N ASP A 473 37.75 9.00 32.92
CA ASP A 473 37.21 9.24 34.27
C ASP A 473 35.86 8.52 34.44
N GLY A 474 35.92 7.20 34.65
CA GLY A 474 34.81 6.45 35.24
C GLY A 474 34.81 6.65 36.76
N PRO A 475 33.65 6.58 37.44
CA PRO A 475 33.66 6.55 38.91
C PRO A 475 34.57 5.42 39.38
N VAL A 476 35.44 5.74 40.35
CA VAL A 476 36.48 4.86 40.90
C VAL A 476 35.86 3.50 41.25
N SER A 477 36.49 2.44 40.76
CA SER A 477 36.18 1.03 41.01
C SER A 477 35.87 0.81 42.49
N GLY A 478 34.59 0.70 42.83
CA GLY A 478 34.12 0.58 44.21
C GLY A 478 32.68 1.10 44.43
N SER A 479 32.18 1.99 43.56
CA SER A 479 30.75 2.27 43.48
C SER A 479 30.16 1.58 42.27
N ASP A 480 29.16 0.72 42.49
CA ASP A 480 28.20 0.39 41.44
C ASP A 480 27.72 1.73 40.88
N GLY A 481 28.11 2.03 39.64
CA GLY A 481 27.66 3.23 38.96
C GLY A 481 26.13 3.32 39.08
N PRO A 482 25.54 4.52 39.17
CA PRO A 482 24.11 4.67 39.41
C PRO A 482 23.35 3.73 38.47
N GLY A 483 22.57 2.82 39.05
CA GLY A 483 21.79 1.85 38.28
C GLY A 483 20.98 2.57 37.21
N LEU A 484 20.72 1.89 36.09
CA LEU A 484 19.94 2.44 34.97
C LEU A 484 18.75 3.24 35.51
N PRO A 485 18.66 4.56 35.23
CA PRO A 485 17.52 5.35 35.66
C PRO A 485 16.25 4.67 35.11
N PRO A 486 15.10 4.82 35.82
CA PRO A 486 13.89 4.11 35.46
C PRO A 486 13.57 4.34 33.99
N ILE A 487 13.68 3.27 33.20
CA ILE A 487 13.32 3.28 31.78
C ILE A 487 11.88 3.77 31.70
N LEU A 488 11.61 4.72 30.80
CA LEU A 488 10.27 5.28 30.66
C LEU A 488 9.25 4.13 30.56
N PRO A 489 8.20 4.12 31.39
CA PRO A 489 7.20 3.05 31.37
C PRO A 489 6.63 2.96 29.95
N ALA A 490 6.44 1.73 29.46
CA ALA A 490 5.71 1.52 28.22
C ALA A 490 4.40 2.30 28.34
N THR A 491 4.17 3.25 27.43
CA THR A 491 2.91 4.01 27.41
C THR A 491 1.79 3.01 27.21
N GLY A 492 1.19 2.60 28.32
CA GLY A 492 0.12 1.65 28.35
C GLY A 492 -1.02 2.18 27.48
N HIS A 493 -1.52 1.31 26.61
CA HIS A 493 -2.91 1.40 26.19
C HIS A 493 -3.76 1.71 27.43
N ARG A 494 -4.40 2.87 27.42
CA ARG A 494 -5.45 3.18 28.38
C ARG A 494 -6.50 2.08 28.23
N SER A 495 -6.50 1.15 29.17
CA SER A 495 -7.68 0.38 29.51
C SER A 495 -8.74 1.39 29.96
N CYS A 496 -9.67 1.70 29.07
CA CYS A 496 -10.94 2.31 29.47
C CYS A 496 -11.71 1.25 30.26
N SER A 497 -11.87 1.52 31.56
CA SER A 497 -12.90 0.95 32.41
C SER A 497 -14.29 1.35 31.93
#